data_AF-A0A415ZUK4-F1
#
_entry.id   AF-A0A415ZUK4-F1
#
_cell.length_a   1.000
_cell.length_b   1.000
_cell.length_c   1.000
_cell.angle_alpha   90.00
_cell.angle_beta   90.00
_cell.angle_gamma   90.00
#
_symmetry.space_group_name_H-M   'P 1'
#
loop_
_entity.id
_entity.type
_entity.pdbx_description
1 polymer ?
#
loop_
_entity_poly.entity_id
_entity_poly.type
_entity_poly.pdbx_seq_one_letter_code
_entity_poly.pdbx_strand_id
1 'polypeptide(L)'
;CVASDSASAAKVNPEQYSYDNKTRIQFRNVVRYGADSLIVNNIAKADTLKEAKTNIYRFNFLVDKDNEGYYNILNGNKYVQNVNGVLVVTSNQADALKVAVETAEAPTANESAPSVTEVTVIAAEGNVQIIGAAGKKVVITNILGQTVANTVISSDNATIAAPAGVVVVAIEGEEAVKAIVK
;
A
#
# COMPACT_ATOMS: atom_id res chain seq x y z
N CYS A 1 20.57 6.51 -28.68
CA CYS A 1 21.21 7.84 -28.72
C CYS A 1 21.76 8.11 -27.32
N VAL A 2 23.07 8.34 -27.21
CA VAL A 2 23.74 8.58 -25.93
C VAL A 2 23.29 9.95 -25.43
N ALA A 3 22.89 10.09 -24.17
CA ALA A 3 22.61 11.39 -23.58
C ALA A 3 23.89 12.23 -23.70
N SER A 4 23.85 13.29 -24.50
CA SER A 4 25.00 14.17 -24.72
C SER A 4 25.32 14.92 -23.43
N ASP A 5 26.60 14.97 -23.11
CA ASP A 5 27.17 15.67 -21.97
C ASP A 5 26.60 17.10 -21.86
N SER A 6 26.09 17.47 -20.69
CA SER A 6 25.55 18.82 -20.43
C SER A 6 26.61 19.91 -20.67
N ALA A 7 27.90 19.58 -20.53
CA ALA A 7 29.02 20.47 -20.85
C ALA A 7 29.23 20.64 -22.36
N SER A 8 29.00 19.59 -23.16
CA SER A 8 29.17 19.65 -24.64
C SER A 8 28.14 20.54 -25.34
N ALA A 9 27.01 20.82 -24.68
CA ALA A 9 25.95 21.70 -25.18
C ALA A 9 26.09 23.15 -24.69
N ALA A 10 26.99 23.43 -23.73
CA ALA A 10 27.13 24.74 -23.11
C ALA A 10 28.02 25.67 -23.96
N LYS A 11 27.42 26.68 -24.59
CA LYS A 11 28.15 27.72 -25.34
C LYS A 11 28.43 28.98 -24.51
N VAL A 12 27.88 29.07 -23.31
CA VAL A 12 28.02 30.21 -22.39
C VAL A 12 28.25 29.66 -20.99
N ASN A 13 29.23 30.21 -20.27
CA ASN A 13 29.61 29.85 -18.91
C ASN A 13 29.82 28.33 -18.64
N PRO A 14 30.74 27.67 -19.37
CA PRO A 14 30.96 26.21 -19.29
C PRO A 14 31.33 25.72 -17.87
N GLU A 15 31.91 26.59 -17.03
CA GLU A 15 32.21 26.31 -15.62
C GLU A 15 30.96 26.03 -14.77
N GLN A 16 29.77 26.48 -15.19
CA GLN A 16 28.51 26.11 -14.52
C GLN A 16 28.09 24.65 -14.81
N TYR A 17 28.64 24.04 -15.85
CA TYR A 17 28.28 22.71 -16.36
C TYR A 17 29.31 21.64 -16.00
N SER A 18 30.40 22.03 -15.35
CA SER A 18 31.36 21.12 -14.76
C SER A 18 31.51 21.39 -13.26
N TYR A 19 31.89 20.36 -12.53
CA TYR A 19 32.31 20.46 -11.14
C TYR A 19 33.31 19.34 -10.90
N ASP A 20 34.45 19.65 -10.26
CA ASP A 20 35.52 18.68 -10.02
C ASP A 20 35.95 17.92 -11.29
N ASN A 21 36.12 18.65 -12.41
CA ASN A 21 36.45 18.10 -13.73
C ASN A 21 35.45 17.06 -14.29
N LYS A 22 34.26 16.96 -13.71
CA LYS A 22 33.17 16.07 -14.14
C LYS A 22 31.98 16.87 -14.63
N THR A 23 31.16 16.28 -15.49
CA THR A 23 29.91 16.89 -15.96
C THR A 23 28.93 17.01 -14.80
N ARG A 24 28.45 18.24 -14.55
CA ARG A 24 27.45 18.54 -13.53
C ARG A 24 26.03 18.28 -14.05
N ILE A 25 25.19 17.70 -13.19
CA ILE A 25 23.75 17.55 -13.43
C ILE A 25 23.05 18.87 -13.08
N GLN A 26 22.12 19.30 -13.93
CA GLN A 26 21.33 20.50 -13.73
C GLN A 26 19.85 20.19 -13.90
N PHE A 27 19.03 20.81 -13.06
CA PHE A 27 17.58 20.80 -13.20
C PHE A 27 17.14 22.01 -14.02
N ARG A 28 16.27 21.78 -15.00
CA ARG A 28 15.70 22.85 -15.82
C ARG A 28 14.18 22.76 -15.82
N ASN A 29 13.53 23.90 -15.70
CA ASN A 29 12.09 23.99 -15.92
C ASN A 29 11.80 23.79 -17.41
N VAL A 30 10.77 22.99 -17.69
CA VAL A 30 10.37 22.59 -19.05
C VAL A 30 8.85 22.57 -19.15
N VAL A 31 8.33 22.77 -20.37
CA VAL A 31 6.90 22.66 -20.66
C VAL A 31 6.66 21.40 -21.48
N ARG A 32 5.66 20.59 -21.11
CA ARG A 32 5.30 19.41 -21.88
C ARG A 32 4.69 19.82 -23.22
N TYR A 33 5.14 19.18 -24.29
CA TYR A 33 4.63 19.38 -25.64
C TYR A 33 4.25 18.03 -26.26
N GLY A 34 2.95 17.80 -26.44
CA GLY A 34 2.44 16.52 -26.90
C GLY A 34 2.73 15.36 -25.93
N ALA A 35 2.67 14.14 -26.46
CA ALA A 35 2.83 12.93 -25.65
C ALA A 35 4.27 12.68 -25.20
N ASP A 36 5.25 12.90 -26.09
CA ASP A 36 6.64 12.46 -25.93
C ASP A 36 7.69 13.57 -26.19
N SER A 37 7.33 14.83 -25.95
CA SER A 37 8.27 15.95 -26.14
C SER A 37 8.16 17.00 -25.04
N LEU A 38 9.28 17.68 -24.82
CA LEU A 38 9.40 18.79 -23.88
C LEU A 38 9.94 19.99 -24.66
N ILE A 39 9.42 21.18 -24.35
CA ILE A 39 9.99 22.44 -24.81
C ILE A 39 10.96 22.92 -23.75
N VAL A 40 12.18 23.25 -24.20
CA VAL A 40 13.24 23.75 -23.34
C VAL A 40 13.87 25.00 -23.94
N ASN A 41 14.27 25.96 -23.09
CA ASN A 41 15.04 27.12 -23.53
C ASN A 41 16.38 26.66 -24.14
N ASN A 42 16.67 27.18 -25.33
CA ASN A 42 17.88 26.88 -26.07
C ASN A 42 19.08 27.56 -25.40
N ILE A 43 20.05 26.77 -24.96
CA ILE A 43 21.26 27.27 -24.28
C ILE A 43 22.18 28.02 -25.27
N ALA A 44 22.17 27.64 -26.55
CA ALA A 44 23.03 28.26 -27.57
C ALA A 44 22.52 29.62 -28.07
N LYS A 45 21.23 29.89 -27.86
CA LYS A 45 20.56 31.16 -28.14
C LYS A 45 19.48 31.30 -27.08
N ALA A 46 19.82 31.96 -25.97
CA ALA A 46 19.04 32.07 -24.74
C ALA A 46 17.56 32.45 -24.94
N ASP A 47 17.23 32.99 -26.12
CA ASP A 47 15.91 33.52 -26.50
C ASP A 47 15.19 32.67 -27.58
N THR A 48 15.51 31.38 -27.71
CA THR A 48 14.79 30.48 -28.63
C THR A 48 14.34 29.22 -27.91
N LEU A 49 13.15 28.74 -28.23
CA LEU A 49 12.62 27.47 -27.73
C LEU A 49 13.11 26.33 -28.61
N LYS A 50 13.45 25.18 -28.02
CA LYS A 50 13.80 23.96 -28.76
C LYS A 50 13.04 22.75 -28.22
N GLU A 51 12.51 21.94 -29.13
CA GLU A 51 12.00 20.61 -28.80
C GLU A 51 13.16 19.72 -28.34
N ALA A 52 13.01 19.16 -27.14
CA ALA A 52 13.91 18.16 -26.61
C ALA A 52 13.18 16.84 -26.48
N LYS A 53 13.85 15.76 -26.90
CA LYS A 53 13.36 14.40 -26.72
C LYS A 53 13.39 14.07 -25.23
N THR A 54 12.32 13.49 -24.69
CA THR A 54 12.20 13.09 -23.28
C THR A 54 13.34 12.15 -22.84
N ASN A 55 13.80 11.28 -23.74
CA ASN A 55 14.79 10.24 -23.46
C ASN A 55 16.15 10.75 -22.97
N ILE A 56 16.55 11.99 -23.29
CA ILE A 56 17.84 12.55 -22.82
C ILE A 56 17.79 13.06 -21.36
N TYR A 57 16.59 13.17 -20.76
CA TYR A 57 16.39 13.61 -19.38
C TYR A 57 15.99 12.46 -18.43
N ARG A 58 16.11 11.21 -18.87
CA ARG A 58 15.73 10.05 -18.08
C ARG A 58 16.80 9.68 -17.07
N PHE A 59 16.34 9.26 -15.90
CA PHE A 59 17.15 8.55 -14.91
C PHE A 59 16.63 7.13 -14.77
N ASN A 60 17.56 6.18 -14.64
CA ASN A 60 17.23 4.78 -14.41
C ASN A 60 17.79 4.36 -13.05
N PHE A 61 16.97 3.69 -12.25
CA PHE A 61 17.43 3.03 -11.03
C PHE A 61 17.76 1.57 -11.40
N LEU A 62 19.02 1.18 -11.22
CA LEU A 62 19.47 -0.19 -11.49
C LEU A 62 20.02 -0.81 -10.21
N VAL A 63 19.69 -2.08 -9.98
CA VAL A 63 20.20 -2.86 -8.84
C VAL A 63 21.73 -2.83 -8.84
N ASP A 64 22.31 -2.48 -7.70
CA ASP A 64 23.74 -2.63 -7.46
C ASP A 64 24.04 -4.12 -7.24
N LYS A 65 24.69 -4.77 -8.22
CA LYS A 65 24.96 -6.21 -8.17
C LYS A 65 25.92 -6.59 -7.04
N ASP A 66 26.70 -5.63 -6.57
CA ASP A 66 27.71 -5.84 -5.54
C ASP A 66 27.15 -5.56 -4.14
N ASN A 67 25.96 -4.96 -4.02
CA ASN A 67 25.38 -4.52 -2.75
C ASN A 67 23.85 -4.75 -2.74
N GLU A 68 23.42 -5.82 -2.07
CA GLU A 68 22.00 -6.14 -1.92
C GLU A 68 21.21 -5.00 -1.24
N GLY A 69 20.00 -4.72 -1.75
CA GLY A 69 19.16 -3.63 -1.24
C GLY A 69 19.54 -2.23 -1.74
N TYR A 70 20.60 -2.10 -2.54
CA TYR A 70 21.02 -0.82 -3.10
C TYR A 70 20.75 -0.71 -4.60
N TYR A 71 20.47 0.52 -5.02
CA TYR A 71 20.31 0.88 -6.42
C TYR A 71 21.23 2.03 -6.78
N ASN A 72 21.84 1.95 -7.96
CA ASN A 72 22.58 3.02 -8.57
C ASN A 72 21.66 3.85 -9.46
N ILE A 73 21.86 5.16 -9.48
CA ILE A 73 21.15 6.07 -10.39
C ILE A 73 22.00 6.27 -11.64
N LEU A 74 21.43 5.96 -12.81
CA LEU A 74 22.07 6.18 -14.11
C LEU A 74 21.43 7.35 -14.84
N ASN A 75 22.27 8.16 -15.49
CA ASN A 75 21.89 9.10 -16.54
C ASN A 75 22.55 8.67 -17.85
N GLY A 76 21.75 8.17 -18.80
CA GLY A 76 22.28 7.44 -19.96
C GLY A 76 23.06 6.21 -19.52
N ASN A 77 24.37 6.19 -19.81
CA ASN A 77 25.27 5.08 -19.49
C ASN A 77 26.27 5.41 -18.37
N LYS A 78 26.08 6.53 -17.66
CA LYS A 78 26.95 6.98 -16.56
C LYS A 78 26.18 6.98 -15.24
N TYR A 79 26.92 6.83 -14.15
CA TYR A 79 26.37 6.88 -12.80
C TYR A 79 26.32 8.31 -12.27
N VAL A 80 25.27 8.63 -11.53
CA VAL A 80 25.20 9.87 -10.75
C VAL A 80 26.11 9.73 -9.53
N GLN A 81 26.93 10.73 -9.27
CA GLN A 81 27.80 10.85 -8.10
C GLN A 81 27.46 12.15 -7.37
N ASN A 82 27.49 12.13 -6.04
CA ASN A 82 27.50 13.36 -5.24
C ASN A 82 28.94 13.73 -4.91
N VAL A 83 29.37 14.95 -5.26
CA VAL A 83 30.65 15.53 -4.85
C VAL A 83 30.35 16.84 -4.14
N ASN A 84 30.56 16.87 -2.83
CA ASN A 84 30.34 18.05 -1.97
C ASN A 84 28.96 18.72 -2.16
N GLY A 85 27.89 17.91 -2.25
CA GLY A 85 26.54 18.41 -2.45
C GLY A 85 26.18 18.75 -3.90
N VAL A 86 27.13 18.62 -4.84
CA VAL A 86 26.89 18.81 -6.27
C VAL A 86 26.76 17.45 -6.95
N LEU A 87 25.67 17.25 -7.71
CA LEU A 87 25.49 16.04 -8.50
C LEU A 87 26.27 16.15 -9.81
N VAL A 88 27.12 15.15 -10.06
CA VAL A 88 27.91 15.00 -11.29
C VAL A 88 27.71 13.60 -11.86
N VAL A 89 28.19 13.34 -13.07
CA VAL A 89 28.20 11.99 -13.65
C VAL A 89 29.60 11.41 -13.77
N THR A 90 29.73 10.12 -13.48
CA THR A 90 30.98 9.35 -13.53
C THR A 90 30.77 8.03 -14.29
N SER A 91 31.82 7.51 -14.90
CA SER A 91 31.81 6.16 -15.49
C SER A 91 32.12 5.06 -14.46
N ASN A 92 32.60 5.44 -13.27
CA ASN A 92 32.98 4.51 -12.21
C ASN A 92 31.79 4.24 -11.27
N GLN A 93 31.36 2.99 -11.17
CA GLN A 93 30.27 2.58 -10.27
C GLN A 93 30.62 2.73 -8.80
N ALA A 94 31.89 2.56 -8.41
CA ALA A 94 32.30 2.66 -7.01
C ALA A 94 32.06 4.06 -6.42
N ASP A 95 32.06 5.08 -7.28
CA ASP A 95 31.83 6.48 -6.94
C ASP A 95 30.34 6.87 -7.02
N ALA A 96 29.44 5.94 -7.36
CA ALA A 96 28.05 6.23 -7.57
C ALA A 96 27.31 6.57 -6.27
N LEU A 97 26.37 7.51 -6.37
CA LEU A 97 25.35 7.73 -5.36
C LEU A 97 24.43 6.52 -5.31
N LYS A 98 24.37 5.87 -4.13
CA LYS A 98 23.55 4.70 -3.87
C LYS A 98 22.25 5.10 -3.19
N VAL A 99 21.16 4.51 -3.64
CA VAL A 99 19.84 4.61 -3.00
C VAL A 99 19.56 3.29 -2.29
N ALA A 100 19.40 3.36 -0.98
CA ALA A 100 18.99 2.21 -0.19
C ALA A 100 17.47 2.04 -0.30
N VAL A 101 17.02 0.80 -0.48
CA VAL A 101 15.62 0.43 -0.35
C VAL A 101 15.48 -0.29 0.97
N GLU A 102 14.78 0.34 1.91
CA GLU A 102 14.44 -0.31 3.17
C GLU A 102 13.33 -1.33 2.94
N THR A 103 13.49 -2.52 3.50
CA THR A 103 12.43 -3.50 3.55
C THR A 103 11.39 -3.04 4.56
N ALA A 104 10.22 -2.60 4.08
CA ALA A 104 9.05 -2.52 4.95
C ALA A 104 8.56 -3.95 5.20
N GLU A 105 8.17 -4.26 6.45
CA GLU A 105 7.43 -5.49 6.69
C GLU A 105 6.20 -5.52 5.77
N ALA A 106 5.93 -6.68 5.19
CA ALA A 106 4.67 -6.87 4.49
C ALA A 106 3.53 -6.51 5.46
N PRO A 107 2.56 -5.66 5.09
CA PRO A 107 1.42 -5.41 5.95
C PRO A 107 0.69 -6.73 6.16
N THR A 108 0.93 -7.38 7.29
CA THR A 108 0.17 -8.53 7.77
C THR A 108 -1.15 -8.04 8.36
N ALA A 109 -1.84 -7.17 7.61
CA ALA A 109 -3.22 -6.80 7.87
C ALA A 109 -4.13 -7.94 7.37
N ASN A 110 -3.95 -9.11 7.95
CA ASN A 110 -5.00 -10.09 8.11
C ASN A 110 -4.99 -10.41 9.60
N GLU A 111 -5.56 -9.50 10.41
CA GLU A 111 -6.31 -10.00 11.55
C GLU A 111 -7.22 -11.05 10.96
N SER A 112 -6.97 -12.33 11.30
CA SER A 112 -7.84 -13.41 10.92
C SER A 112 -9.26 -12.92 11.20
N ALA A 113 -10.07 -12.73 10.16
CA ALA A 113 -11.43 -12.26 10.32
C ALA A 113 -12.03 -13.08 11.46
N PRO A 114 -12.55 -12.46 12.54
CA PRO A 114 -13.14 -13.24 13.61
C PRO A 114 -14.14 -14.17 12.95
N SER A 115 -14.05 -15.47 13.26
CA SER A 115 -15.07 -16.39 12.82
C SER A 115 -16.36 -15.94 13.50
N VAL A 116 -17.12 -15.06 12.84
CA VAL A 116 -18.47 -14.74 13.26
C VAL A 116 -19.30 -15.91 12.76
N THR A 117 -19.30 -16.99 13.54
CA THR A 117 -20.45 -17.90 13.51
C THR A 117 -21.61 -17.08 14.07
N GLU A 118 -22.31 -16.37 13.19
CA GLU A 118 -23.49 -15.57 13.55
C GLU A 118 -24.52 -16.51 14.19
N VAL A 119 -24.70 -16.38 15.50
CA VAL A 119 -25.70 -17.15 16.22
C VAL A 119 -27.08 -16.64 15.79
N THR A 120 -27.88 -17.54 15.22
CA THR A 120 -29.23 -17.18 14.75
C THR A 120 -30.28 -17.84 15.64
N VAL A 121 -31.26 -17.06 16.09
CA VAL A 121 -32.37 -17.52 16.94
C VAL A 121 -33.69 -17.37 16.17
N ILE A 122 -34.41 -18.48 16.00
CA ILE A 122 -35.67 -18.56 15.25
C ILE A 122 -36.75 -19.08 16.18
N ALA A 123 -37.83 -18.32 16.36
CA ALA A 123 -39.02 -18.82 17.05
C ALA A 123 -39.91 -19.65 16.11
N ALA A 124 -40.39 -20.79 16.59
CA ALA A 124 -41.35 -21.63 15.90
C ALA A 124 -42.52 -22.00 16.84
N GLU A 125 -43.34 -22.98 16.46
CA GLU A 125 -44.49 -23.40 17.26
C GLU A 125 -44.03 -24.19 18.50
N GLY A 126 -44.26 -23.61 19.68
CA GLY A 126 -43.86 -24.21 20.97
C GLY A 126 -42.35 -24.43 21.18
N ASN A 127 -41.49 -23.80 20.37
CA ASN A 127 -40.04 -23.94 20.49
C ASN A 127 -39.24 -22.77 19.92
N VAL A 128 -37.95 -22.75 20.25
CA VAL A 128 -36.93 -21.86 19.69
C VAL A 128 -35.83 -22.71 19.07
N GLN A 129 -35.50 -22.46 17.82
CA GLN A 129 -34.36 -23.02 17.10
C GLN A 129 -33.17 -22.07 17.20
N ILE A 130 -32.00 -22.60 17.52
CA ILE A 130 -30.76 -21.85 17.70
C ILE A 130 -29.68 -22.48 16.82
N ILE A 131 -29.12 -21.68 15.94
CA ILE A 131 -28.12 -22.07 14.95
C ILE A 131 -26.79 -21.41 15.29
N GLY A 132 -25.68 -22.14 15.18
CA GLY A 132 -24.33 -21.63 15.41
C GLY A 132 -23.92 -21.50 16.89
N ALA A 133 -24.67 -22.13 17.80
CA ALA A 133 -24.44 -22.06 19.25
C ALA A 133 -23.87 -23.36 19.87
N ALA A 134 -23.24 -24.24 19.08
CA ALA A 134 -22.62 -25.44 19.62
C ALA A 134 -21.55 -25.10 20.68
N GLY A 135 -21.56 -25.84 21.79
CA GLY A 135 -20.70 -25.62 22.94
C GLY A 135 -21.08 -24.44 23.84
N LYS A 136 -22.04 -23.58 23.44
CA LYS A 136 -22.45 -22.40 24.21
C LYS A 136 -23.57 -22.75 25.20
N LYS A 137 -23.55 -22.11 26.38
CA LYS A 137 -24.69 -22.13 27.30
C LYS A 137 -25.81 -21.22 26.80
N VAL A 138 -27.02 -21.75 26.80
CA VAL A 138 -28.25 -21.03 26.47
C VAL A 138 -29.23 -21.07 27.62
N VAL A 139 -29.76 -19.89 27.96
CA VAL A 139 -30.82 -19.72 28.95
C VAL A 139 -32.01 -19.05 28.29
N ILE A 140 -33.17 -19.71 28.33
CA ILE A 140 -34.44 -19.15 27.85
C ILE A 140 -35.26 -18.73 29.05
N THR A 141 -35.73 -17.49 29.04
CA THR A 141 -36.61 -16.93 30.10
C THR A 141 -37.90 -16.40 29.52
N ASN A 142 -38.99 -16.43 30.29
CA ASN A 142 -40.23 -15.75 29.92
C ASN A 142 -40.15 -14.24 30.22
N ILE A 143 -41.18 -13.48 29.82
CA ILE A 143 -41.24 -12.03 30.05
C ILE A 143 -41.19 -11.62 31.54
N LEU A 144 -41.49 -12.54 32.46
CA LEU A 144 -41.41 -12.34 33.91
C LEU A 144 -40.02 -12.66 34.48
N GLY A 145 -39.06 -13.07 33.65
CA GLY A 145 -37.70 -13.43 34.06
C GLY A 145 -37.56 -14.84 34.64
N GLN A 146 -38.56 -15.71 34.48
CA GLN A 146 -38.49 -17.10 34.93
C GLN A 146 -37.78 -17.96 33.89
N THR A 147 -36.86 -18.82 34.34
CA THR A 147 -36.13 -19.76 33.46
C THR A 147 -37.04 -20.87 32.97
N VAL A 148 -37.16 -20.97 31.65
CA VAL A 148 -37.89 -22.03 30.91
C VAL A 148 -36.94 -23.17 30.54
N ALA A 149 -35.73 -22.83 30.09
CA ALA A 149 -34.70 -23.79 29.74
C ALA A 149 -33.31 -23.23 30.07
N ASN A 150 -32.38 -24.11 30.45
CA ASN A 150 -30.99 -23.78 30.73
C ASN A 150 -30.13 -24.98 30.36
N THR A 151 -29.50 -24.93 29.19
CA THR A 151 -28.75 -26.06 28.63
C THR A 151 -27.52 -25.59 27.88
N VAL A 152 -26.53 -26.48 27.77
CA VAL A 152 -25.42 -26.30 26.82
C VAL A 152 -25.83 -26.98 25.52
N ILE A 153 -25.74 -26.27 24.41
CA ILE A 153 -26.11 -26.80 23.09
C ILE A 153 -24.96 -27.64 22.55
N SER A 154 -25.21 -28.88 22.15
CA SER A 154 -24.17 -29.78 21.62
C SER A 154 -24.05 -29.79 20.10
N SER A 155 -25.01 -29.21 19.38
CA SER A 155 -25.08 -29.20 17.92
C SER A 155 -25.18 -27.78 17.36
N ASP A 156 -24.70 -27.57 16.14
CA ASP A 156 -24.80 -26.26 15.46
C ASP A 156 -26.24 -25.88 15.06
N ASN A 157 -27.20 -26.77 15.26
CA ASN A 157 -28.62 -26.53 15.08
C ASN A 157 -29.37 -27.30 16.17
N ALA A 158 -29.93 -26.56 17.13
CA ALA A 158 -30.63 -27.13 18.27
C ALA A 158 -32.01 -26.49 18.43
N THR A 159 -32.99 -27.32 18.78
CA THR A 159 -34.35 -26.89 19.05
C THR A 159 -34.64 -27.07 20.53
N ILE A 160 -35.08 -26.00 21.19
CA ILE A 160 -35.39 -25.98 22.62
C ILE A 160 -36.87 -25.62 22.80
N ALA A 161 -37.61 -26.45 23.53
CA ALA A 161 -39.01 -26.20 23.83
C ALA A 161 -39.18 -24.90 24.64
N ALA A 162 -40.15 -24.09 24.24
CA ALA A 162 -40.48 -22.84 24.90
C ALA A 162 -42.00 -22.60 24.78
N PRO A 163 -42.68 -22.14 25.85
CA PRO A 163 -44.10 -21.81 25.77
C PRO A 163 -44.38 -20.69 24.75
N ALA A 164 -45.56 -20.73 24.14
CA ALA A 164 -46.05 -19.66 23.27
C ALA A 164 -46.04 -18.30 23.99
N GLY A 165 -45.67 -17.24 23.28
CA GLY A 165 -45.52 -15.89 23.82
C GLY A 165 -44.10 -15.34 23.72
N VAL A 166 -43.83 -14.26 24.46
CA VAL A 166 -42.53 -13.57 24.42
C VAL A 166 -41.54 -14.25 25.36
N VAL A 167 -40.40 -14.66 24.78
CA VAL A 167 -39.26 -15.21 25.51
C VAL A 167 -37.99 -14.42 25.20
N VAL A 168 -37.05 -14.45 26.14
CA VAL A 168 -35.71 -13.90 26.00
C VAL A 168 -34.71 -15.05 26.01
N VAL A 169 -33.88 -15.11 24.99
CA VAL A 169 -32.88 -16.15 24.76
C VAL A 169 -31.51 -15.53 24.99
N ALA A 170 -30.87 -15.88 26.11
CA ALA A 170 -29.52 -15.47 26.44
C ALA A 170 -28.53 -16.57 26.04
N ILE A 171 -27.50 -16.20 25.28
CA ILE A 171 -26.51 -17.13 24.73
C ILE A 171 -25.13 -16.65 25.18
N GLU A 172 -24.30 -17.58 25.66
CA GLU A 172 -22.95 -17.26 26.13
C GLU A 172 -22.09 -16.62 25.03
N GLY A 173 -21.60 -15.41 25.30
CA GLY A 173 -20.79 -14.64 24.36
C GLY A 173 -21.58 -13.86 23.29
N GLU A 174 -22.91 -13.87 23.34
CA GLU A 174 -23.77 -13.13 22.40
C GLU A 174 -24.74 -12.19 23.13
N GLU A 175 -25.30 -11.22 22.40
CA GLU A 175 -26.42 -10.43 22.92
C GLU A 175 -27.69 -11.29 23.07
N ALA A 176 -28.49 -10.96 24.09
CA ALA A 176 -29.75 -11.67 24.32
C ALA A 176 -30.78 -11.33 23.24
N VAL A 177 -31.39 -12.35 22.64
CA VAL A 177 -32.37 -12.20 21.57
C VAL A 177 -33.79 -12.33 22.13
N LYS A 178 -34.68 -11.41 21.73
CA LYS A 178 -36.11 -11.50 22.03
C LYS A 178 -36.81 -12.30 20.93
N ALA A 179 -37.59 -13.30 21.30
CA ALA A 179 -38.27 -14.19 20.37
C ALA A 179 -39.77 -14.29 20.71
N ILE A 180 -40.62 -14.43 19.70
CA ILE A 180 -42.07 -14.59 19.85
C ILE A 180 -42.43 -16.00 19.37
N VAL A 181 -42.61 -16.90 20.32
CA VAL A 181 -43.00 -18.30 20.07
C VAL A 181 -44.49 -18.34 19.75
N LYS A 182 -44.83 -19.07 18.68
CA LYS A 182 -46.22 -19.25 18.24
C LYS A 182 -46.90 -20.37 19.02
#